data_AF-A0A377D162-F1
#
_entry.id   AF-A0A377D162-F1
#
_cell.length_a   1.000
_cell.length_b   1.000
_cell.length_c   1.000
_cell.angle_alpha   90.00
_cell.angle_beta   90.00
_cell.angle_gamma   90.00
#
_symmetry.space_group_name_H-M   'P 1'
#
loop_
_entity.id
_entity.type
_entity.pdbx_description
1 polymer ?
#
loop_
_entity_poly.entity_id
_entity_poly.type
_entity_poly.pdbx_seq_one_letter_code
_entity_poly.pdbx_strand_id
1 'polypeptide(L)'
;MSSIRLTTRMKEEIARNALIKSGVFTELEEVTKLKNQLALDARVIAFGGKKKTEEVDQLASKLMAASEELQKLGCSFYSCDVSSCSIYLTVSGRRVGWHSYGKDGNGEDILLPTPDKDKCMFDAEHK
;
A
#
# COMPACT_ATOMS: atom_id res chain seq x y z
N MET A 1 29.29 33.10 32.31
CA MET A 1 28.34 32.09 31.80
C MET A 1 29.07 31.22 30.81
N SER A 2 29.17 29.91 31.06
CA SER A 2 29.78 28.98 30.10
C SER A 2 28.75 28.65 29.01
N SER A 3 29.09 28.93 27.75
CA SER A 3 28.27 28.56 26.59
C SER A 3 28.51 27.08 26.28
N ILE A 4 27.52 26.23 26.57
CA ILE A 4 27.54 24.83 26.13
C ILE A 4 27.25 24.80 24.63
N ARG A 5 28.26 24.39 23.85
CA ARG A 5 28.09 24.18 22.40
C ARG A 5 27.41 22.82 22.20
N LEU A 6 26.16 22.83 21.75
CA LEU A 6 25.43 21.60 21.45
C LEU A 6 26.11 20.83 20.31
N THR A 7 26.36 19.55 20.52
CA THR A 7 26.79 18.64 19.46
C THR A 7 25.64 18.39 18.47
N THR A 8 25.96 17.97 17.24
CA THR A 8 24.95 17.65 16.22
C THR A 8 23.95 16.60 16.72
N ARG A 9 24.45 15.55 17.36
CA ARG A 9 23.63 14.48 17.96
C ARG A 9 22.63 15.01 18.98
N MET A 10 23.04 15.93 19.85
CA MET A 10 22.12 16.54 20.84
C MET A 10 21.02 17.37 20.16
N LYS A 11 21.35 18.08 19.07
CA LYS A 11 20.36 18.85 18.30
C LYS A 11 19.34 17.93 17.62
N GLU A 12 19.79 16.82 17.06
CA GLU A 12 18.93 15.80 16.46
C GLU A 12 18.00 15.16 17.49
N GLU A 13 18.51 14.80 18.67
CA GLU A 13 17.70 14.26 19.77
C GLU A 13 16.65 15.26 20.27
N ILE A 14 17.00 16.55 20.39
CA ILE A 14 16.04 17.61 20.76
C ILE A 14 14.94 17.75 19.70
N ALA A 15 15.31 17.81 18.41
CA ALA A 15 14.35 17.92 17.31
C ALA A 15 13.42 16.71 17.26
N ARG A 16 13.96 15.50 17.41
CA ARG A 16 13.17 14.27 17.45
C ARG A 16 12.19 14.26 18.63
N ASN A 17 12.65 14.64 19.82
CA ASN A 17 11.80 14.70 21.01
C ASN A 17 10.70 15.77 20.88
N ALA A 18 11.00 16.90 20.24
CA ALA A 18 9.99 17.92 19.95
C ALA A 18 8.91 17.36 18.99
N LEU A 19 9.32 16.68 17.91
CA LEU A 19 8.40 16.03 16.97
C LEU A 19 7.53 14.97 17.64
N ILE A 20 8.11 14.13 18.51
CA ILE A 20 7.37 13.15 19.30
C ILE A 20 6.34 13.85 20.20
N LYS A 21 6.74 14.87 20.95
CA LYS A 21 5.84 15.61 21.85
C LYS A 21 4.72 16.33 21.11
N SER A 22 4.98 16.80 19.89
CA SER A 22 3.97 17.42 19.05
C SER A 22 3.01 16.42 18.39
N GLY A 23 3.21 15.11 18.56
CA GLY A 23 2.32 14.08 17.98
C GLY A 23 2.53 13.82 16.48
N VAL A 24 3.46 14.52 15.83
CA VAL A 24 3.70 14.42 14.36
C VAL A 24 3.92 12.99 13.90
N PHE A 25 4.67 12.18 14.65
CA PHE A 25 4.89 10.77 14.29
C PHE A 25 3.59 9.95 14.35
N THR A 26 2.74 10.20 15.34
CA THR A 26 1.43 9.53 15.46
C THR A 26 0.52 9.93 14.31
N GLU A 27 0.45 11.22 13.97
CA GLU A 27 -0.33 11.69 12.81
C GLU A 27 0.17 11.10 11.49
N LEU A 28 1.49 10.98 11.31
CA LEU A 28 2.07 10.34 10.12
C LEU A 28 1.70 8.86 10.01
N GLU A 29 1.67 8.14 11.13
CA GLU A 29 1.20 6.75 11.16
C GLU A 29 -0.29 6.65 10.79
N GLU A 30 -1.13 7.55 11.30
CA GLU A 30 -2.56 7.61 10.96
C GLU A 30 -2.79 7.93 9.49
N VAL A 31 -2.09 8.93 8.94
CA VAL A 31 -2.14 9.26 7.51
C VAL A 31 -1.72 8.08 6.65
N THR A 32 -0.70 7.33 7.08
CA THR A 32 -0.26 6.11 6.39
C THR A 32 -1.36 5.05 6.40
N LYS A 33 -2.02 4.81 7.53
CA LYS A 33 -3.15 3.87 7.63
C LYS A 33 -4.29 4.28 6.71
N LEU A 34 -4.67 5.56 6.69
CA LEU A 34 -5.71 6.09 5.81
C LEU A 34 -5.36 5.91 4.33
N LYS A 35 -4.10 6.14 3.96
CA LYS A 35 -3.63 5.93 2.59
C LYS A 35 -3.72 4.47 2.16
N ASN A 36 -3.37 3.53 3.05
CA ASN A 36 -3.46 2.10 2.78
C ASN A 36 -4.92 1.66 2.66
N GLN A 37 -5.80 2.17 3.54
CA GLN A 37 -7.23 1.89 3.46
C GLN A 37 -7.85 2.39 2.15
N LEU A 38 -7.47 3.59 1.71
CA LEU A 38 -7.89 4.13 0.41
C LEU A 38 -7.51 3.21 -0.76
N ALA A 39 -6.33 2.57 -0.71
CA ALA A 39 -5.90 1.62 -1.72
C ALA A 39 -6.83 0.38 -1.76
N LEU A 40 -7.18 -0.14 -0.59
CA LEU A 40 -8.09 -1.29 -0.44
C LEU A 40 -9.50 -0.95 -0.93
N ASP A 41 -10.02 0.21 -0.57
CA ASP A 41 -11.37 0.64 -0.96
C ASP A 41 -11.45 0.90 -2.47
N ALA A 42 -10.44 1.57 -3.05
CA ALA A 42 -10.34 1.78 -4.49
C ALA A 42 -10.29 0.45 -5.25
N ARG A 43 -9.52 -0.52 -4.75
CA ARG A 43 -9.46 -1.86 -5.32
C ARG A 43 -10.84 -2.52 -5.38
N VAL A 44 -11.60 -2.46 -4.28
CA VAL A 44 -12.96 -3.03 -4.21
C VAL A 44 -13.88 -2.35 -5.22
N ILE A 45 -13.83 -1.02 -5.31
CA ILE A 45 -14.66 -0.25 -6.25
C ILE A 45 -14.30 -0.61 -7.70
N ALA A 46 -13.01 -0.60 -8.06
CA ALA A 46 -12.53 -0.87 -9.41
C ALA A 46 -12.85 -2.30 -9.90
N PHE A 47 -12.88 -3.29 -9.00
CA PHE A 47 -13.36 -4.63 -9.34
C PHE A 47 -14.89 -4.75 -9.43
N GLY A 48 -15.64 -3.72 -9.01
CA GLY A 48 -17.10 -3.69 -9.03
C GLY A 48 -17.75 -4.29 -7.78
N GLY A 49 -17.08 -4.18 -6.63
CA GLY A 49 -17.60 -4.52 -5.31
C GLY A 49 -16.90 -5.71 -4.64
N LYS A 50 -17.24 -5.92 -3.37
CA LYS A 50 -16.58 -6.92 -2.50
C LYS A 50 -16.68 -8.34 -3.03
N LYS A 51 -17.86 -8.74 -3.51
CA LYS A 51 -18.09 -10.10 -4.05
C LYS A 51 -17.14 -10.43 -5.22
N LYS A 52 -17.02 -9.52 -6.19
CA LYS A 52 -16.09 -9.71 -7.33
C LYS A 52 -14.63 -9.70 -6.87
N THR A 53 -14.31 -8.88 -5.88
CA THR A 53 -12.96 -8.82 -5.29
C THR A 53 -12.60 -10.14 -4.62
N GLU A 54 -13.52 -10.74 -3.86
CA GLU A 54 -13.35 -12.06 -3.24
C GLU A 54 -13.21 -13.17 -4.28
N GLU A 55 -13.98 -13.13 -5.38
CA GLU A 55 -13.84 -14.07 -6.49
C GLU A 55 -12.44 -13.99 -7.13
N VAL A 56 -11.93 -12.77 -7.34
CA VAL A 56 -10.56 -12.53 -7.83
C VAL A 56 -9.52 -13.08 -6.84
N ASP A 57 -9.68 -12.80 -5.55
CA ASP A 57 -8.78 -13.28 -4.50
C ASP A 57 -8.71 -14.81 -4.46
N GLN A 58 -9.86 -15.48 -4.56
CA GLN A 58 -9.92 -16.95 -4.62
C GLN A 58 -9.23 -17.53 -5.86
N LEU A 59 -9.40 -16.90 -7.03
CA LEU A 59 -8.73 -17.34 -8.26
C LEU A 59 -7.22 -17.14 -8.16
N ALA A 60 -6.77 -16.00 -7.63
CA ALA A 60 -5.37 -15.72 -7.42
C ALA A 60 -4.73 -16.73 -6.45
N SER A 61 -5.38 -17.05 -5.33
CA SER A 61 -4.89 -18.06 -4.39
C SER A 61 -4.76 -19.44 -5.03
N LYS A 62 -5.73 -19.85 -5.86
CA LYS A 62 -5.64 -21.13 -6.61
C LYS A 62 -4.47 -21.14 -7.58
N LEU A 63 -4.23 -20.04 -8.30
CA LEU A 63 -3.11 -19.92 -9.22
C LEU A 63 -1.76 -19.99 -8.49
N MET A 64 -1.63 -19.33 -7.34
CA MET A 64 -0.41 -19.38 -6.51
C MET A 64 -0.15 -20.78 -5.99
N ALA A 65 -1.18 -21.48 -5.48
CA ALA A 65 -1.04 -22.87 -5.05
C ALA A 65 -0.58 -23.80 -6.19
N ALA A 66 -1.17 -23.66 -7.38
CA ALA A 66 -0.76 -24.42 -8.55
C ALA A 66 0.70 -24.11 -8.97
N SER A 67 1.10 -22.84 -8.90
CA SER A 67 2.49 -22.42 -9.15
C SER A 67 3.46 -23.09 -8.17
N GLU A 68 3.12 -23.13 -6.88
CA GLU A 68 3.95 -23.81 -5.87
C GLU A 68 4.07 -25.32 -6.12
N GLU A 69 2.98 -25.97 -6.55
CA GLU A 69 3.01 -27.39 -6.92
C GLU A 69 3.94 -27.65 -8.12
N LEU A 70 3.86 -26.83 -9.16
CA LEU A 70 4.77 -26.91 -10.32
C LEU A 70 6.23 -26.71 -9.91
N GLN A 71 6.51 -25.76 -9.02
CA GLN A 71 7.86 -25.53 -8.49
C GLN A 71 8.40 -26.74 -7.72
N LYS A 72 7.57 -27.41 -6.92
CA LYS A 72 7.95 -28.65 -6.23
C LYS A 72 8.29 -29.78 -7.20
N LEU A 73 7.71 -29.79 -8.39
CA LEU A 73 8.02 -30.72 -9.47
C LEU A 73 9.26 -30.30 -10.30
N GLY A 74 9.93 -29.20 -9.93
CA GLY A 74 11.14 -28.71 -10.59
C GLY A 74 10.88 -27.72 -11.73
N CYS A 75 9.64 -27.26 -11.95
CA CYS A 75 9.34 -26.27 -12.96
C CYS A 75 9.59 -24.85 -12.43
N SER A 76 10.29 -24.02 -13.22
CA SER A 76 10.32 -22.58 -12.98
C SER A 76 9.02 -21.96 -13.51
N PHE A 77 8.22 -21.37 -12.63
CA PHE A 77 7.01 -20.62 -12.99
C PHE A 77 7.14 -19.19 -12.46
N TYR A 78 7.00 -18.21 -13.35
CA TYR A 78 7.04 -16.79 -13.03
C TYR A 78 5.80 -16.11 -13.62
N SER A 79 5.03 -15.42 -12.78
CA SER A 79 3.89 -14.62 -13.20
C SER A 79 4.05 -13.19 -12.71
N CYS A 80 4.16 -12.24 -13.63
CA CYS A 80 4.44 -10.83 -13.32
C CYS A 80 3.21 -10.04 -12.87
N ASP A 81 2.00 -10.48 -13.19
CA ASP A 81 0.80 -9.63 -13.10
C ASP A 81 -0.26 -10.11 -12.10
N VAL A 82 0.02 -11.16 -11.32
CA VAL A 82 -0.99 -11.76 -10.42
C VAL A 82 -1.26 -10.88 -9.21
N SER A 83 -0.23 -10.22 -8.67
CA SER A 83 -0.35 -9.35 -7.50
C SER A 83 0.68 -8.25 -7.52
N SER A 84 0.32 -7.08 -6.99
CA SER A 84 1.19 -5.93 -6.83
C SER A 84 1.10 -5.42 -5.39
N CYS A 85 2.13 -4.71 -4.94
CA CYS A 85 2.14 -4.04 -3.63
C CYS A 85 1.42 -2.68 -3.65
N SER A 86 1.01 -2.20 -4.83
CA SER A 86 0.35 -0.91 -5.00
C SER A 86 -0.65 -0.86 -6.17
N ILE A 87 -1.58 0.09 -6.07
CA ILE A 87 -2.58 0.41 -7.10
C ILE A 87 -2.32 1.80 -7.70
N TYR A 88 -2.58 1.95 -9.01
CA TYR A 88 -2.53 3.24 -9.70
C TYR A 88 -3.89 3.92 -9.62
N LEU A 89 -4.03 4.91 -8.75
CA LEU A 89 -5.31 5.56 -8.52
C LEU A 89 -5.42 6.88 -9.30
N THR A 90 -6.58 7.10 -9.91
CA THR A 90 -7.00 8.38 -10.47
C THR A 90 -8.40 8.70 -9.98
N VAL A 91 -8.56 9.87 -9.34
CA VAL A 91 -9.84 10.32 -8.78
C VAL A 91 -10.22 11.64 -9.41
N SER A 92 -11.44 11.75 -9.91
CA SER A 92 -11.95 12.96 -10.56
C SER A 92 -11.04 13.46 -11.69
N GLY A 93 -10.53 12.54 -12.50
CA GLY A 93 -9.61 12.83 -13.61
C GLY A 93 -8.19 13.23 -13.18
N ARG A 94 -7.87 13.27 -11.88
CA ARG A 94 -6.53 13.59 -11.37
C ARG A 94 -5.77 12.32 -11.00
N ARG A 95 -4.58 12.17 -11.59
CA ARG A 95 -3.64 11.10 -11.22
C ARG A 95 -3.10 11.37 -9.82
N VAL A 96 -3.47 10.54 -8.85
CA VAL A 96 -2.97 10.67 -7.46
C VAL A 96 -1.67 9.87 -7.24
N GLY A 97 -1.36 8.93 -8.14
CA GLY A 97 -0.12 8.17 -8.14
C GLY A 97 -0.29 6.77 -7.56
N TRP A 98 0.80 6.21 -7.04
CA TRP A 98 0.84 4.85 -6.50
C TRP A 98 0.45 4.85 -5.02
N HIS A 99 -0.55 4.04 -4.70
CA HIS A 99 -1.01 3.82 -3.34
C HIS A 99 -0.65 2.39 -2.91
N SER A 100 0.18 2.26 -1.88
CA SER A 100 0.54 0.98 -1.30
C SER A 100 -0.66 0.38 -0.56
N TYR A 101 -0.80 -0.94 -0.61
CA TYR A 101 -1.75 -1.68 0.22
C TYR A 101 -1.30 -1.79 1.69
N GLY A 102 -0.08 -1.34 1.99
CA GLY A 102 0.51 -1.36 3.32
C GLY A 102 1.44 -2.55 3.53
N LYS A 103 1.74 -2.79 4.81
CA LYS A 103 2.61 -3.88 5.28
C LYS A 103 1.83 -4.82 6.18
N ASP A 104 2.18 -6.09 6.15
CA ASP A 104 1.63 -7.12 7.01
C ASP A 104 2.19 -7.02 8.45
N GLY A 105 1.80 -7.96 9.32
CA GLY A 105 2.27 -8.02 10.70
C GLY A 105 3.78 -8.27 10.86
N ASN A 106 4.46 -8.72 9.80
CA ASN A 106 5.91 -8.95 9.76
C ASN A 106 6.67 -7.77 9.16
N GLY A 107 5.96 -6.75 8.66
CA GLY A 107 6.56 -5.60 7.98
C GLY A 107 6.80 -5.82 6.48
N GLU A 108 6.35 -6.94 5.93
CA GLU A 108 6.44 -7.26 4.50
C GLU A 108 5.33 -6.56 3.72
N ASP A 109 5.60 -6.19 2.47
CA ASP A 109 4.61 -5.51 1.65
C ASP A 109 3.40 -6.42 1.37
N ILE A 110 2.19 -5.87 1.54
CA ILE A 110 0.95 -6.57 1.21
C ILE A 110 0.83 -6.67 -0.31
N LEU A 111 0.88 -7.89 -0.83
CA LEU A 111 0.70 -8.19 -2.26
C LEU A 111 -0.74 -8.62 -2.54
N LEU A 112 -1.44 -7.88 -3.41
CA LEU A 112 -2.83 -8.17 -3.78
C LEU A 112 -3.05 -8.13 -5.30
N PRO A 113 -3.98 -8.94 -5.83
CA PRO A 113 -4.45 -8.80 -7.21
C PRO A 113 -4.95 -7.38 -7.45
N THR A 114 -4.32 -6.70 -8.39
CA THR A 114 -4.57 -5.29 -8.65
C THR A 114 -5.35 -5.15 -9.95
N PRO A 115 -6.44 -4.34 -9.97
CA PRO A 115 -7.20 -4.13 -11.19
C PRO A 115 -6.34 -3.49 -12.28
N ASP A 116 -6.73 -3.70 -13.53
CA ASP A 116 -6.15 -2.96 -14.65
C ASP A 116 -6.22 -1.46 -14.38
N LYS A 117 -5.17 -0.75 -14.78
CA LYS A 117 -5.02 0.69 -14.57
C LYS A 117 -6.26 1.47 -15.03
N ASP A 118 -6.85 1.07 -16.15
CA ASP A 118 -8.00 1.75 -16.72
C ASP A 118 -9.26 1.62 -15.85
N LYS A 119 -9.40 0.54 -15.06
CA LYS A 119 -10.50 0.40 -14.08
C LYS A 119 -10.33 1.28 -12.85
N CYS A 120 -9.14 1.81 -12.64
CA CYS A 120 -8.82 2.71 -11.52
C CYS A 120 -8.90 4.19 -11.91
N MET A 121 -9.45 4.49 -13.10
CA MET A 121 -9.78 5.83 -13.55
C MET A 121 -11.22 6.17 -13.14
N PHE A 122 -11.40 6.63 -11.91
CA PHE A 122 -12.72 7.02 -11.43
C PHE A 122 -13.14 8.35 -12.04
N ASP A 123 -14.35 8.36 -12.58
CA ASP A 123 -14.95 9.55 -13.20
C ASP A 123 -14.98 10.73 -12.23
N ALA A 124 -14.93 11.94 -12.79
CA ALA A 124 -15.27 13.12 -12.01
C ALA A 124 -16.74 13.05 -11.65
N GLU A 125 -17.06 13.27 -10.36
CA GLU A 125 -18.44 13.50 -9.95
C GLU A 125 -19.05 14.54 -10.88
N HIS A 126 -20.03 14.12 -11.69
CA HIS A 126 -20.83 15.03 -12.47
C HIS A 126 -21.60 15.91 -11.48
N LYS A 127 -21.31 17.23 -11.51
CA LYS A 127 -22.16 18.23 -10.86
C LYS A 127 -23.52 18.30 -11.55
#